data_AF-A0A0F9MPA9-F1
#
_entry.id   AF-A0A0F9MPA9-F1
#
_cell.length_a   1.000
_cell.length_b   1.000
_cell.length_c   1.000
_cell.angle_alpha   90.00
_cell.angle_beta   90.00
_cell.angle_gamma   90.00
#
_symmetry.space_group_name_H-M   'P 1'
#
loop_
_entity.id
_entity.type
_entity.pdbx_description
1 polymer ?
#
loop_
_entity_poly.entity_id
_entity_poly.type
_entity_poly.pdbx_seq_one_letter_code
_entity_poly.pdbx_strand_id
1 'polypeptide(L)'
;MNLKLPQKQLYPEQKDVRSGWHQHTNGGGWVQDTAKVAITVFVGIKAQVSGEAQIFDKAQVSGKARVSGEARVSGEAWVSDKARVSGEAWVFGEAR
;
A
#
# COMPACT_ATOMS: atom_id res chain seq x y z
N MET A 1 32.70 -3.12 -43.16
CA MET A 1 31.36 -2.50 -43.16
C MET A 1 30.87 -2.47 -41.72
N ASN A 2 30.78 -1.29 -41.11
CA ASN A 2 30.37 -1.12 -39.72
C ASN A 2 28.86 -0.84 -39.67
N LEU A 3 28.08 -1.81 -39.18
CA LEU A 3 26.67 -1.60 -38.88
C LEU A 3 26.56 -0.98 -37.48
N LYS A 4 26.28 0.33 -37.42
CA LYS A 4 25.84 0.98 -36.17
C LYS A 4 24.45 0.47 -35.82
N LEU A 5 24.33 -0.23 -34.70
CA LEU A 5 23.03 -0.57 -34.08
C LEU A 5 22.38 0.71 -33.51
N PRO A 6 21.04 0.84 -33.56
CA PRO A 6 20.36 2.04 -33.06
C PRO A 6 20.42 2.12 -31.53
N GLN A 7 20.91 3.25 -31.01
CA GLN A 7 20.80 3.61 -29.60
C GLN A 7 19.38 4.10 -29.27
N LYS A 8 18.54 3.21 -28.74
CA LYS A 8 17.34 3.50 -27.92
C LYS A 8 17.20 2.28 -27.01
N GLN A 9 17.37 2.37 -25.70
CA GLN A 9 16.45 3.06 -24.80
C GLN A 9 17.18 3.46 -23.51
N LEU A 10 17.51 4.75 -23.40
CA LEU A 10 17.82 5.42 -22.14
C LEU A 10 16.52 5.47 -21.35
N TYR A 11 16.40 4.73 -20.24
CA TYR A 11 15.69 5.01 -18.99
C TYR A 11 15.57 3.66 -18.25
N PRO A 12 16.27 3.41 -17.13
CA PRO A 12 15.82 2.37 -16.22
C PRO A 12 14.42 2.76 -15.76
N GLU A 13 13.47 1.83 -15.85
CA GLU A 13 12.17 1.93 -15.18
C GLU A 13 12.46 2.36 -13.73
N GLN A 14 11.97 3.55 -13.35
CA GLN A 14 12.20 4.12 -12.03
C GLN A 14 11.51 3.24 -10.98
N LYS A 15 12.16 2.14 -10.59
CA LYS A 15 11.86 1.43 -9.35
C LYS A 15 12.22 2.39 -8.23
N ASP A 16 11.22 3.08 -7.72
CA ASP A 16 11.35 3.97 -6.57
C ASP A 16 11.83 3.09 -5.39
N VAL A 17 13.14 3.13 -5.12
CA VAL A 17 13.86 2.29 -4.16
C VAL A 17 13.62 2.76 -2.73
N ARG A 18 12.38 2.68 -2.26
CA ARG A 18 12.15 2.51 -0.81
C ARG A 18 12.37 1.05 -0.52
N SER A 19 13.59 0.70 -0.07
CA SER A 19 13.88 -0.66 0.38
C SER A 19 12.80 -1.13 1.37
N GLY A 20 12.20 -2.29 1.09
CA GLY A 20 11.15 -2.86 1.93
C GLY A 20 9.73 -2.34 1.66
N TRP A 21 9.45 -1.69 0.52
CA TRP A 21 8.11 -1.23 0.16
C TRP A 21 7.75 -1.61 -1.28
N HIS A 22 6.47 -1.89 -1.50
CA HIS A 22 5.88 -2.13 -2.81
C HIS A 22 4.52 -1.44 -2.94
N GLN A 23 4.01 -1.32 -4.16
CA GLN A 23 2.67 -0.81 -4.39
C GLN A 23 1.65 -1.94 -4.28
N HIS A 24 0.55 -1.67 -3.58
CA HIS A 24 -0.58 -2.59 -3.54
C HIS A 24 -1.29 -2.62 -4.88
N THR A 25 -1.59 -3.81 -5.38
CA THR A 25 -2.19 -4.02 -6.71
C THR A 25 -3.59 -3.40 -6.83
N ASN A 26 -4.33 -3.34 -5.72
CA ASN A 26 -5.63 -2.67 -5.64
C ASN A 26 -5.46 -1.27 -5.01
N GLY A 27 -5.40 -0.24 -5.85
CA GLY A 27 -5.37 1.19 -5.47
C GLY A 27 -4.01 1.90 -5.56
N GLY A 28 -2.90 1.16 -5.67
CA GLY A 28 -1.55 1.69 -5.93
C GLY A 28 -0.85 2.34 -4.73
N GLY A 29 -1.43 2.33 -3.54
CA GLY A 29 -0.82 2.81 -2.31
C GLY A 29 0.36 1.95 -1.86
N TRP A 30 1.10 2.44 -0.87
CA TRP A 30 2.38 1.83 -0.46
C TRP A 30 2.20 0.87 0.71
N VAL A 31 2.72 -0.34 0.57
CA VAL A 31 2.72 -1.38 1.59
C VAL A 31 4.17 -1.76 1.88
N GLN A 32 4.56 -1.73 3.15
CA GLN A 32 5.85 -2.24 3.58
C GLN A 32 5.83 -3.77 3.52
N ASP A 33 6.94 -4.40 3.15
CA ASP A 33 7.05 -5.87 3.00
C ASP A 33 6.75 -6.64 4.30
N THR A 34 6.83 -5.98 5.45
CA THR A 34 6.49 -6.54 6.77
C THR A 34 4.98 -6.59 7.03
N ALA A 35 4.19 -5.73 6.36
CA ALA A 35 2.76 -5.66 6.53
C ALA A 35 2.04 -6.69 5.66
N LYS A 36 0.92 -7.22 6.15
CA LYS A 36 0.09 -8.22 5.47
C LYS A 36 -1.20 -7.57 5.02
N VAL A 37 -1.30 -7.23 3.73
CA VAL A 37 -2.48 -6.62 3.13
C VAL A 37 -3.04 -7.55 2.05
N ALA A 38 -4.29 -7.95 2.19
CA ALA A 38 -4.94 -8.83 1.21
C ALA A 38 -5.24 -8.08 -0.09
N ILE A 39 -5.16 -8.77 -1.24
CA ILE A 39 -5.44 -8.20 -2.57
C ILE A 39 -6.85 -7.60 -2.69
N THR A 40 -7.79 -8.04 -1.86
CA THR A 40 -9.17 -7.54 -1.79
C THR A 40 -9.27 -6.15 -1.16
N VAL A 41 -8.26 -5.71 -0.42
CA VAL A 41 -8.21 -4.40 0.23
C VAL A 41 -7.90 -3.33 -0.79
N PHE A 42 -8.63 -2.22 -0.77
CA PHE A 42 -8.24 -1.03 -1.54
C PHE A 42 -7.24 -0.20 -0.73
N VAL A 43 -6.06 0.07 -1.28
CA VAL A 43 -5.06 0.97 -0.70
C VAL A 43 -4.79 2.10 -1.69
N GLY A 44 -5.33 3.29 -1.44
CA GLY A 44 -5.20 4.42 -2.36
C GLY A 44 -3.76 4.93 -2.48
N ILE A 45 -3.40 5.50 -3.63
CA ILE A 45 -2.05 5.96 -4.02
C ILE A 45 -1.31 6.86 -3.00
N LYS A 46 -2.03 7.52 -2.07
CA LYS A 46 -1.45 8.38 -1.02
C LYS A 46 -1.42 7.71 0.37
N ALA A 47 -2.01 6.53 0.51
CA ALA A 47 -2.04 5.77 1.75
C ALA A 47 -0.76 4.95 1.95
N GLN A 48 -0.46 4.64 3.20
CA GLN A 48 0.69 3.86 3.61
C GLN A 48 0.30 2.82 4.65
N VAL A 49 0.75 1.58 4.46
CA VAL A 49 0.62 0.48 5.41
C VAL A 49 2.01 -0.04 5.77
N SER A 50 2.32 -0.15 7.05
CA SER A 50 3.66 -0.54 7.52
C SER A 50 3.66 -1.33 8.83
N GLY A 51 4.84 -1.75 9.30
CA GLY A 51 4.97 -2.56 10.51
C GLY A 51 4.38 -3.96 10.33
N GLU A 52 3.82 -4.51 11.40
CA GLU A 52 3.18 -5.84 11.47
C GLU A 52 1.67 -5.77 11.11
N ALA A 53 1.22 -4.67 10.50
CA ALA A 53 -0.20 -4.42 10.28
C ALA A 53 -0.85 -5.51 9.42
N GLN A 54 -2.07 -5.90 9.78
CA GLN A 54 -2.84 -6.93 9.09
C GLN A 54 -4.16 -6.35 8.60
N ILE A 55 -4.33 -6.27 7.28
CA ILE A 55 -5.53 -5.69 6.64
C ILE A 55 -6.12 -6.70 5.66
N PHE A 56 -7.40 -7.01 5.82
CA PHE A 56 -8.07 -8.06 5.05
C PHE A 56 -9.55 -7.75 4.82
N ASP A 57 -10.28 -8.69 4.23
CA ASP A 57 -11.67 -8.56 3.78
C ASP A 57 -11.86 -7.45 2.73
N LYS A 58 -12.90 -6.61 2.87
CA LYS A 58 -13.24 -5.52 1.94
C LYS A 58 -12.83 -4.14 2.46
N ALA A 59 -11.87 -4.09 3.39
CA ALA A 59 -11.42 -2.84 3.98
C ALA A 59 -10.89 -1.87 2.91
N GLN A 60 -11.03 -0.57 3.17
CA GLN A 60 -10.52 0.49 2.31
C GLN A 60 -9.64 1.45 3.10
N VAL A 61 -8.40 1.62 2.64
CA VAL A 61 -7.46 2.61 3.16
C VAL A 61 -7.22 3.65 2.08
N SER A 62 -7.66 4.88 2.30
CA SER A 62 -7.65 5.93 1.27
C SER A 62 -7.18 7.28 1.82
N GLY A 63 -7.07 8.28 0.94
CA GLY A 63 -6.49 9.57 1.32
C GLY A 63 -5.02 9.46 1.71
N LYS A 64 -4.59 10.29 2.66
CA LYS A 64 -3.25 10.27 3.28
C LYS A 64 -3.22 9.40 4.55
N ALA A 65 -4.12 8.42 4.66
CA ALA A 65 -4.20 7.54 5.81
C ALA A 65 -2.91 6.73 6.02
N ARG A 66 -2.61 6.42 7.29
CA ARG A 66 -1.48 5.59 7.70
C ARG A 66 -1.93 4.51 8.66
N VAL A 67 -1.63 3.25 8.34
CA VAL A 67 -1.87 2.10 9.20
C VAL A 67 -0.52 1.46 9.52
N SER A 68 -0.18 1.31 10.80
CA SER A 68 1.12 0.80 11.22
C SER A 68 1.08 0.03 12.55
N GLY A 69 2.21 -0.52 12.98
CA GLY A 69 2.29 -1.32 14.21
C GLY A 69 1.62 -2.68 14.04
N GLU A 70 0.96 -3.17 15.10
CA GLU A 70 0.23 -4.45 15.10
C GLU A 70 -1.27 -4.28 14.76
N ALA A 71 -1.61 -3.20 14.05
CA ALA A 71 -2.99 -2.84 13.78
C ALA A 71 -3.70 -3.90 12.93
N ARG A 72 -4.96 -4.20 13.27
CA ARG A 72 -5.84 -5.10 12.53
C ARG A 72 -7.03 -4.34 11.97
N VAL A 73 -7.21 -4.42 10.65
CA VAL A 73 -8.32 -3.77 9.95
C VAL A 73 -9.05 -4.78 9.07
N SER A 74 -10.36 -4.94 9.25
CA SER A 74 -11.15 -5.98 8.60
C SER A 74 -12.61 -5.58 8.36
N GLY A 75 -13.39 -6.45 7.72
CA GLY A 75 -14.76 -6.16 7.29
C GLY A 75 -14.86 -5.14 6.16
N GLU A 76 -15.86 -4.26 6.20
CA GLU A 76 -16.06 -3.14 5.25
C GLU A 76 -15.51 -1.81 5.80
N ALA A 77 -14.53 -1.85 6.71
CA ALA A 77 -13.99 -0.68 7.40
C ALA A 77 -13.35 0.33 6.43
N TRP A 78 -13.56 1.63 6.69
CA TRP A 78 -12.97 2.74 5.93
C TRP A 78 -12.02 3.57 6.78
N VAL A 79 -10.75 3.60 6.38
CA VAL A 79 -9.70 4.43 6.98
C VAL A 79 -9.26 5.47 5.93
N SER A 80 -9.69 6.72 6.08
CA SER A 80 -9.54 7.74 5.05
C SER A 80 -8.84 9.02 5.54
N ASP A 81 -8.74 10.01 4.65
CA ASP A 81 -8.23 11.36 4.94
C ASP A 81 -6.84 11.39 5.58
N LYS A 82 -6.72 11.84 6.82
CA LYS A 82 -5.45 11.94 7.56
C LYS A 82 -5.41 10.97 8.75
N ALA A 83 -6.27 9.94 8.74
CA ALA A 83 -6.36 8.97 9.83
C ALA A 83 -5.01 8.27 10.07
N ARG A 84 -4.74 8.00 11.35
CA ARG A 84 -3.58 7.23 11.80
C ARG A 84 -4.08 6.11 12.70
N VAL A 85 -3.86 4.87 12.27
CA VAL A 85 -4.15 3.66 13.05
C VAL A 85 -2.80 3.03 13.37
N SER A 86 -2.47 2.88 14.65
CA SER A 86 -1.16 2.40 15.07
C SER A 86 -1.21 1.65 16.39
N GLY A 87 -0.20 0.80 16.66
CA GLY A 87 -0.16 -0.05 17.85
C GLY A 87 -1.11 -1.23 17.72
N GLU A 88 -1.56 -1.80 18.84
CA GLU A 88 -2.51 -2.92 18.89
C GLU A 88 -3.96 -2.48 18.64
N ALA A 89 -4.18 -1.64 17.62
CA ALA A 89 -5.50 -1.08 17.30
C ALA A 89 -6.33 -2.03 16.43
N TRP A 90 -7.63 -2.14 16.72
CA TRP A 90 -8.56 -2.99 15.98
C TRP A 90 -9.65 -2.12 15.35
N VAL A 91 -9.76 -2.16 14.04
CA VAL A 91 -10.79 -1.44 13.27
C VAL A 91 -11.61 -2.46 12.50
N PHE A 92 -12.90 -2.52 12.80
CA PHE A 92 -13.85 -3.41 12.14
C PHE A 92 -15.13 -2.63 11.88
N GLY A 93 -15.90 -3.02 10.86
CA GLY A 93 -17.27 -2.54 10.72
C GLY A 93 -17.84 -2.58 9.32
N GLU A 94 -19.16 -2.47 9.27
CA GLU A 94 -19.97 -1.99 8.16
C GLU A 94 -20.35 -0.54 8.46
N ALA A 95 -19.36 0.35 8.54
CA ALA A 95 -19.65 1.76 8.81
C ALA A 95 -20.16 2.40 7.51
N ARG A 96 -21.48 2.53 7.39
CA ARG A 96 -22.15 3.37 6.39
C ARG A 96 -22.09 4.84 6.78
#